data_AF-A0A1G9T3D6-F1
#
_entry.id   AF-A0A1G9T3D6-F1
#
_cell.length_a   1.000
_cell.length_b   1.000
_cell.length_c   1.000
_cell.angle_alpha   90.00
_cell.angle_beta   90.00
_cell.angle_gamma   90.00
#
_symmetry.space_group_name_H-M   'P 1'
#
loop_
_entity.id
_entity.type
_entity.pdbx_description
1 polymer ?
#
loop_
_entity_poly.entity_id
_entity_poly.type
_entity_poly.pdbx_seq_one_letter_code
_entity_poly.pdbx_strand_id
1 'polypeptide(L)'
;MSVLTIIAFPLLIIFIAIVAVSLFLHFVPLGLWISAMAAGVSVGIVNLIGMRLRRVVPTKIILPLIKANKAGLDVNVNQLEAHYLAGGDVDRVVDALIAAHRATMSLTFERACAIDLAGRDVLEAVQMSVNPKVIETPFISAVAQNGIELKVRARVTVRANIERLVGGAGEATVIARVGEGIVTSVGSATDHSQVLENPDKISKTVLNKGLDAGTAFEILSIDIADVDVGRNIGARLQTDQAEADKRIAQAKAEERRAMAVAREQEMQAYTQEMQAKVVEAQAEVPLAMAQALKEGNLGVMDYYNMSNVISDTKMRNAVAKAGLPPAATITTTPAQPPTDPSIEPQK
;
A
#
# COMPACT_ATOMS: atom_id res chain seq x y z
N MET A 1 5.84 28.65 93.12
CA MET A 1 5.80 28.45 91.65
C MET A 1 5.63 29.82 91.02
N SER A 2 6.55 30.23 90.14
CA SER A 2 6.54 31.56 89.55
C SER A 2 5.26 31.79 88.74
N VAL A 3 4.74 33.02 88.72
CA VAL A 3 3.53 33.41 87.96
C VAL A 3 3.63 32.96 86.48
N LEU A 4 4.86 32.88 85.96
CA LEU A 4 5.19 32.35 84.65
C LEU A 4 4.78 30.87 84.45
N THR A 5 4.97 30.00 85.44
CA THR A 5 4.59 28.57 85.37
C THR A 5 3.08 28.34 85.40
N ILE A 6 2.33 29.21 86.08
CA ILE A 6 0.85 29.11 86.18
C ILE A 6 0.18 29.53 84.86
N ILE A 7 0.81 30.43 84.10
CA ILE A 7 0.33 30.89 82.79
C ILE A 7 0.87 30.00 81.64
N ALA A 8 2.09 29.48 81.76
CA ALA A 8 2.70 28.62 80.73
C ALA A 8 2.02 27.25 80.60
N PHE A 9 1.53 26.66 81.70
CA PHE A 9 0.86 25.36 81.68
C PHE A 9 -0.47 25.34 80.89
N PRO A 10 -1.43 26.28 81.09
CA PRO A 10 -2.63 26.34 80.27
C PRO A 10 -2.34 26.71 78.81
N LEU A 11 -1.34 27.57 78.55
CA LEU A 11 -0.90 27.87 77.18
C LEU A 11 -0.34 26.64 76.46
N LEU A 12 0.43 25.79 77.17
CA LEU A 12 0.95 24.54 76.63
C LEU A 12 -0.19 23.55 76.31
N ILE A 13 -1.19 23.43 77.19
CA ILE A 13 -2.37 22.58 76.95
C ILE A 13 -3.17 23.09 75.75
N ILE A 14 -3.40 24.40 75.65
CA ILE A 14 -4.09 25.01 74.50
C ILE A 14 -3.29 24.77 73.22
N PHE A 15 -1.96 24.92 73.25
CA PHE A 15 -1.11 24.63 72.10
C PHE A 15 -1.18 23.16 71.67
N ILE A 16 -1.11 22.22 72.61
CA ILE A 16 -1.27 20.78 72.34
C ILE A 16 -2.66 20.49 71.78
N ALA A 17 -3.72 21.11 72.32
CA ALA A 17 -5.08 20.96 71.82
C ALA A 17 -5.22 21.51 70.39
N ILE A 18 -4.64 22.66 70.09
CA ILE A 18 -4.64 23.24 68.74
C ILE A 18 -3.88 22.34 67.76
N VAL A 19 -2.72 21.80 68.16
CA VAL A 19 -1.94 20.87 67.33
C VAL A 19 -2.69 19.57 67.11
N ALA A 20 -3.32 19.00 68.15
CA ALA A 20 -4.12 17.78 68.05
C ALA A 20 -5.35 17.98 67.15
N VAL A 21 -6.06 19.09 67.29
CA VAL A 21 -7.21 19.45 66.45
C VAL A 21 -6.77 19.72 65.00
N SER A 22 -5.64 20.41 64.79
CA SER A 22 -5.07 20.65 63.47
C SER A 22 -4.67 19.34 62.77
N LEU A 23 -4.03 18.42 63.49
CA LEU A 23 -3.66 17.09 62.98
C LEU A 23 -4.91 16.25 62.65
N PHE A 24 -5.93 16.31 63.51
CA PHE A 24 -7.20 15.64 63.28
C PHE A 24 -7.94 16.18 62.06
N LEU A 25 -8.05 17.50 61.92
CA LEU A 25 -8.66 18.18 60.78
C LEU A 25 -7.88 17.96 59.47
N HIS A 26 -6.55 17.78 59.56
CA HIS A 26 -5.74 17.45 58.39
C HIS A 26 -6.03 16.02 57.88
N PHE A 27 -6.23 15.06 58.78
CA PHE A 27 -6.50 13.67 58.43
C PHE A 27 -7.95 13.41 58.02
N VAL A 28 -8.92 14.10 58.64
CA VAL A 28 -10.34 13.90 58.38
C VAL A 28 -10.88 14.96 57.42
N PRO A 29 -11.27 14.60 56.18
CA PRO A 29 -11.85 15.55 55.24
C PRO A 29 -13.32 15.83 55.60
N LEU A 30 -13.55 16.61 56.67
CA LEU A 30 -14.89 16.94 57.15
C LEU A 30 -15.78 17.58 56.06
N GLY A 31 -15.22 18.44 55.20
CA GLY A 31 -15.95 19.04 54.10
C GLY A 31 -16.47 18.03 53.07
N LEU A 32 -15.68 16.99 52.76
CA LEU A 32 -16.07 15.91 51.85
C LEU A 32 -17.18 15.05 52.47
N TRP A 33 -17.08 14.77 53.77
CA TRP A 33 -18.08 14.01 54.51
C TRP A 33 -19.44 14.73 54.57
N ILE A 34 -19.43 16.03 54.86
CA ILE A 34 -20.65 16.87 54.85
C ILE A 34 -21.25 16.88 53.44
N SER A 35 -20.42 17.01 52.39
CA SER A 35 -20.88 17.01 51.00
C SER A 35 -21.53 15.68 50.59
N ALA A 36 -20.98 14.55 51.03
CA ALA A 36 -21.56 13.23 50.80
C ALA A 36 -22.91 13.07 51.50
N MET A 37 -22.99 13.47 52.77
CA MET A 37 -24.23 13.44 53.54
C MET A 37 -25.32 14.32 52.94
N ALA A 38 -24.97 15.55 52.54
CA ALA A 38 -25.91 16.48 51.90
C ALA A 38 -26.41 15.97 50.54
N ALA A 39 -25.65 15.10 49.88
CA ALA A 39 -26.05 14.44 48.64
C ALA A 39 -26.80 13.12 48.83
N GLY A 40 -27.10 12.72 50.07
CA GLY A 40 -27.82 11.47 50.37
C GLY A 40 -26.94 10.21 50.36
N VAL A 41 -25.60 10.37 50.31
CA VAL A 41 -24.65 9.24 50.30
C VAL A 41 -24.11 9.01 51.71
N SER A 42 -24.48 7.89 52.34
CA SER A 42 -24.09 7.53 53.69
C SER A 42 -22.68 6.92 53.76
N VAL A 43 -21.64 7.77 53.80
CA VAL A 43 -20.26 7.32 54.04
C VAL A 43 -19.83 7.63 55.47
N GLY A 44 -19.42 6.60 56.21
CA GLY A 44 -18.89 6.74 57.57
C GLY A 44 -17.53 7.43 57.59
N ILE A 45 -17.26 8.21 58.64
CA ILE A 45 -15.96 8.88 58.87
C ILE A 45 -14.82 7.85 58.92
N VAL A 46 -15.07 6.68 59.50
CA VAL A 46 -14.10 5.57 59.56
C VAL A 46 -13.72 5.07 58.15
N ASN A 47 -14.65 5.04 57.20
CA ASN A 47 -14.35 4.61 55.82
C ASN A 47 -13.44 5.63 55.11
N LEU A 48 -13.66 6.92 55.33
CA LEU A 48 -12.81 7.99 54.76
C LEU A 48 -11.37 7.93 55.29
N ILE A 49 -11.20 7.61 56.58
CA ILE A 49 -9.89 7.39 57.18
C ILE A 49 -9.27 6.09 56.61
N GLY A 50 -10.06 5.03 56.50
CA GLY A 50 -9.65 3.75 55.93
C GLY A 50 -9.23 3.82 54.47
N MET A 51 -9.83 4.70 53.66
CA MET A 51 -9.40 4.99 52.29
C MET A 51 -7.97 5.53 52.26
N ARG A 52 -7.65 6.51 53.12
CA ARG A 52 -6.30 7.09 53.20
C ARG A 52 -5.26 6.06 53.63
N LEU A 53 -5.60 5.19 54.58
CA LEU A 53 -4.71 4.11 55.03
C LEU A 53 -4.41 3.11 53.90
N ARG A 54 -5.41 2.82 53.04
CA ARG A 54 -5.26 1.99 51.83
C ARG A 54 -4.65 2.73 50.63
N ARG A 55 -4.14 3.95 50.82
CA ARG A 55 -3.57 4.83 49.77
C ARG A 55 -4.57 5.21 48.67
N VAL A 56 -5.87 5.21 48.97
CA VAL A 56 -6.93 5.70 48.09
C VAL A 56 -7.22 7.16 48.43
N VAL A 57 -7.30 8.04 47.42
CA VAL A 57 -7.64 9.45 47.62
C VAL A 57 -9.15 9.58 47.77
N PRO A 58 -9.70 9.94 48.96
CA PRO A 58 -11.15 9.90 49.19
C PRO A 58 -11.96 10.79 48.24
N THR A 59 -11.40 11.95 47.86
CA THR A 59 -12.04 12.89 46.93
C THR A 59 -12.34 12.26 45.56
N LYS A 60 -11.46 11.38 45.07
CA LYS A 60 -11.60 10.70 43.78
C LYS A 60 -12.63 9.58 43.79
N ILE A 61 -13.13 9.17 44.96
CA ILE A 61 -14.16 8.14 45.10
C ILE A 61 -15.51 8.77 45.43
N ILE A 62 -15.53 9.69 46.40
CA ILE A 62 -16.76 10.28 46.92
C ILE A 62 -17.44 11.21 45.91
N LEU A 63 -16.67 12.00 45.16
CA LEU A 63 -17.28 12.90 44.16
C LEU A 63 -17.97 12.10 43.03
N PRO A 64 -17.33 11.09 42.40
CA PRO A 64 -18.03 10.21 41.46
C PRO A 64 -19.22 9.48 42.11
N LEU A 65 -19.09 8.99 43.34
CA LEU A 65 -20.19 8.33 44.03
C LEU A 65 -21.41 9.23 44.24
N ILE A 66 -21.19 10.50 44.58
CA ILE A 66 -22.25 11.52 44.66
C ILE A 66 -22.91 11.72 43.29
N LYS A 67 -22.13 11.79 42.20
CA LYS A 67 -22.67 11.90 40.83
C LYS A 67 -23.53 10.68 40.49
N ALA A 68 -23.05 9.48 40.77
CA ALA A 68 -23.75 8.22 40.51
C ALA A 68 -25.08 8.14 41.26
N ASN A 69 -25.08 8.42 42.57
CA ASN A 69 -26.28 8.39 43.40
C ASN A 69 -27.33 9.41 42.94
N LYS A 70 -26.92 10.65 42.61
CA LYS A 70 -27.80 11.68 42.05
C LYS A 70 -28.38 11.31 40.68
N ALA A 71 -27.68 10.47 39.93
CA ALA A 71 -28.15 9.95 38.65
C ALA A 71 -29.03 8.70 38.79
N GLY A 72 -29.30 8.23 40.02
CA GLY A 72 -30.08 7.02 40.28
C GLY A 72 -29.34 5.71 40.02
N LEU A 73 -28.00 5.76 39.91
CA LEU A 73 -27.17 4.57 39.73
C LEU A 73 -26.85 3.93 41.09
N ASP A 74 -27.05 2.62 41.19
CA ASP A 74 -26.66 1.83 42.36
C ASP A 74 -25.20 1.37 42.20
N VAL A 75 -24.27 2.15 42.74
CA VAL A 75 -22.83 1.85 42.69
C VAL A 75 -22.27 1.83 44.10
N ASN A 76 -21.51 0.80 44.43
CA ASN A 76 -20.95 0.62 45.77
C ASN A 76 -19.61 1.35 45.91
N VAL A 77 -19.36 1.93 47.10
CA VAL A 77 -18.07 2.51 47.49
C VAL A 77 -16.92 1.53 47.24
N ASN A 78 -17.10 0.26 47.63
CA ASN A 78 -16.07 -0.77 47.51
C ASN A 78 -15.69 -1.07 46.05
N GLN A 79 -16.66 -1.00 45.13
CA GLN A 79 -16.44 -1.21 43.70
C GLN A 79 -15.60 -0.07 43.09
N LEU A 80 -15.92 1.18 43.44
CA LEU A 80 -15.16 2.35 43.00
C LEU A 80 -13.73 2.34 43.55
N GLU A 81 -13.55 1.96 44.81
CA GLU A 81 -12.23 1.82 45.42
C GLU A 81 -11.41 0.70 44.76
N ALA A 82 -12.04 -0.44 44.46
CA ALA A 82 -11.37 -1.56 43.79
C ALA A 82 -10.88 -1.16 42.40
N HIS A 83 -11.69 -0.44 41.62
CA HIS A 83 -11.31 0.07 40.31
C HIS A 83 -10.17 1.09 40.39
N TYR A 84 -10.22 2.00 41.38
CA TYR A 84 -9.14 2.96 41.62
C TYR A 84 -7.82 2.28 41.98
N LEU A 85 -7.86 1.25 42.83
CA LEU A 85 -6.69 0.47 43.21
C LEU A 85 -6.13 -0.37 42.05
N ALA A 86 -6.99 -0.79 41.11
CA ALA A 86 -6.58 -1.41 39.86
C ALA A 86 -5.92 -0.43 38.87
N GLY A 87 -5.91 0.88 39.19
CA GLY A 87 -5.30 1.93 38.38
C GLY A 87 -6.23 2.56 37.35
N GLY A 88 -7.54 2.31 37.44
CA GLY A 88 -8.53 2.89 36.53
C GLY A 88 -9.03 4.28 36.95
N ASP A 89 -9.69 4.96 36.02
CA ASP A 89 -10.30 6.28 36.21
C ASP A 89 -11.78 6.15 36.61
N VAL A 90 -12.01 6.26 37.92
CA VAL A 90 -13.34 6.17 38.53
C VAL A 90 -14.30 7.26 38.04
N ASP A 91 -13.79 8.49 37.84
CA ASP A 91 -14.66 9.62 37.45
C ASP A 91 -15.19 9.41 36.04
N ARG A 92 -14.31 8.99 35.13
CA ARG A 92 -14.67 8.68 33.74
C ARG A 92 -15.65 7.52 33.62
N VAL A 93 -15.44 6.44 34.39
CA VAL A 93 -16.36 5.28 34.41
C VAL A 93 -17.75 5.69 34.89
N VAL A 94 -17.84 6.48 35.97
CA VAL A 94 -19.13 6.95 36.47
C VAL A 94 -19.82 7.89 35.47
N ASP A 95 -19.09 8.84 34.88
CA ASP A 95 -19.66 9.73 33.87
C ASP A 95 -20.18 8.94 32.65
N ALA A 96 -19.48 7.87 32.23
CA ALA A 96 -19.93 6.96 31.18
C ALA A 96 -21.19 6.18 31.57
N LEU A 97 -21.28 5.68 32.81
CA LEU A 97 -22.49 5.00 33.31
C LEU A 97 -23.70 5.94 33.37
N ILE A 98 -23.49 7.19 33.77
CA ILE A 98 -24.54 8.22 33.79
C ILE A 98 -25.02 8.49 32.36
N ALA A 99 -24.09 8.64 31.41
CA ALA A 99 -24.42 8.85 30.00
C ALA A 99 -25.21 7.66 29.43
N ALA A 100 -24.77 6.43 29.72
CA ALA A 100 -25.45 5.21 29.28
C ALA A 100 -26.85 5.10 29.88
N HIS A 101 -27.01 5.38 31.17
CA HIS A 101 -28.31 5.35 31.84
C HIS A 101 -29.29 6.38 31.28
N ARG A 102 -28.83 7.60 31.02
CA ARG A 102 -29.65 8.65 30.37
C ARG A 102 -30.07 8.28 28.94
N ALA A 103 -29.22 7.54 28.24
CA ALA A 103 -29.51 7.02 26.91
C ALA A 103 -30.28 5.70 26.91
N THR A 104 -30.75 5.22 28.08
CA THR A 104 -31.45 3.94 28.25
C THR A 104 -30.64 2.74 27.71
N MET A 105 -29.33 2.79 27.88
CA MET A 105 -28.40 1.74 27.46
C MET A 105 -28.00 0.86 28.64
N SER A 106 -27.92 -0.46 28.42
CA SER A 106 -27.43 -1.41 29.40
C SER A 106 -25.90 -1.44 29.44
N LEU A 107 -25.29 -0.70 30.36
CA LEU A 107 -23.86 -0.77 30.67
C LEU A 107 -23.69 -1.10 32.15
N THR A 108 -23.07 -2.24 32.46
CA THR A 108 -22.76 -2.63 33.84
C THR A 108 -21.46 -1.98 34.32
N PHE A 109 -21.33 -1.80 35.63
CA PHE A 109 -20.15 -1.22 36.25
C PHE A 109 -18.88 -2.02 35.93
N GLU A 110 -18.95 -3.35 36.01
CA GLU A 110 -17.82 -4.25 35.73
C GLU A 110 -17.37 -4.13 34.28
N ARG A 111 -18.32 -3.95 33.35
CA ARG A 111 -17.99 -3.81 31.92
C ARG A 111 -17.35 -2.47 31.62
N ALA A 112 -17.86 -1.40 32.22
CA ALA A 112 -17.26 -0.06 32.12
C ALA A 112 -15.82 -0.07 32.66
N CYS A 113 -15.58 -0.72 33.80
CA CYS A 113 -14.24 -0.89 34.37
C CYS A 113 -13.32 -1.69 33.44
N ALA A 114 -13.81 -2.77 32.83
CA ALA A 114 -13.02 -3.57 31.90
C ALA A 114 -12.59 -2.78 30.65
N ILE A 115 -13.45 -1.89 30.14
CA ILE A 115 -13.13 -1.01 29.01
C ILE A 115 -12.04 0.00 29.39
N ASP A 116 -12.18 0.62 30.57
CA ASP A 116 -11.22 1.60 31.09
C ASP A 116 -9.84 0.98 31.31
N LEU A 117 -9.78 -0.19 31.96
CA LEU A 117 -8.54 -0.94 32.19
C LEU A 117 -7.90 -1.46 30.88
N ALA A 118 -8.68 -1.65 29.82
CA ALA A 118 -8.17 -1.97 28.49
C ALA A 118 -7.54 -0.75 27.78
N GLY A 119 -7.49 0.42 28.45
CA GLY A 119 -6.92 1.65 27.91
C GLY A 119 -7.80 2.29 26.84
N ARG A 120 -9.12 2.08 26.89
CA ARG A 120 -10.10 2.68 25.98
C ARG A 120 -10.94 3.71 26.73
N ASP A 121 -11.34 4.77 26.04
CA ASP A 121 -12.22 5.78 26.63
C ASP A 121 -13.67 5.27 26.67
N VAL A 122 -14.13 4.88 27.86
CA VAL A 122 -15.50 4.38 28.07
C VAL A 122 -16.54 5.45 27.77
N LEU A 123 -16.26 6.71 28.11
CA LEU A 123 -17.20 7.81 27.94
C LEU A 123 -17.38 8.13 26.46
N GLU A 124 -16.27 8.21 25.71
CA GLU A 124 -16.32 8.40 24.25
C GLU A 124 -17.08 7.24 23.59
N ALA A 125 -16.83 5.99 24.01
CA ALA A 125 -17.53 4.84 23.45
C ALA A 125 -19.04 4.88 23.69
N VAL A 126 -19.49 5.26 24.89
CA VAL A 126 -20.93 5.43 25.18
C VAL A 126 -21.51 6.58 24.35
N GLN A 127 -20.83 7.72 24.27
CA GLN A 127 -21.28 8.86 23.46
C GLN A 127 -21.40 8.50 21.98
N MET A 128 -20.43 7.78 21.44
CA MET A 128 -20.42 7.30 20.06
C MET A 128 -21.49 6.24 19.81
N SER A 129 -21.89 5.50 20.85
CA SER A 129 -23.00 4.55 20.75
C SER A 129 -24.36 5.26 20.59
N VAL A 130 -24.53 6.39 21.29
CA VAL A 130 -25.75 7.22 21.20
C VAL A 130 -25.76 8.08 19.95
N ASN A 131 -24.65 8.77 19.69
CA ASN A 131 -24.47 9.68 18.57
C ASN A 131 -23.37 9.13 17.65
N PRO A 132 -23.74 8.52 16.50
CA PRO A 132 -22.78 7.97 15.56
C PRO A 132 -21.75 9.00 15.08
N LYS A 133 -20.54 8.52 14.81
CA LYS A 133 -19.43 9.34 14.30
C LYS A 133 -19.15 8.97 12.86
N VAL A 134 -18.82 9.97 12.05
CA VAL A 134 -18.40 9.77 10.65
C VAL A 134 -16.88 9.69 10.60
N ILE A 135 -16.36 8.64 9.98
CA ILE A 135 -14.94 8.40 9.74
C ILE A 135 -14.71 8.41 8.24
N GLU A 136 -13.73 9.19 7.78
CA GLU A 136 -13.38 9.23 6.35
C GLU A 136 -12.25 8.26 6.03
N THR A 137 -12.35 7.56 4.91
CA THR A 137 -11.25 6.74 4.39
C THR A 137 -10.22 7.63 3.69
N PRO A 138 -8.94 7.21 3.63
CA PRO A 138 -8.03 7.77 2.64
C PRO A 138 -8.53 7.48 1.22
N PHE A 139 -7.93 8.12 0.21
CA PHE A 139 -8.20 7.80 -1.19
C PHE A 139 -7.77 6.36 -1.49
N ILE A 140 -8.76 5.52 -1.83
CA ILE A 140 -8.55 4.13 -2.21
C ILE A 140 -8.51 4.09 -3.74
N SER A 141 -7.39 3.61 -4.29
CA SER A 141 -7.22 3.46 -5.73
C SER A 141 -7.57 2.04 -6.16
N ALA A 142 -8.44 1.91 -7.16
CA ALA A 142 -8.86 0.63 -7.73
C ALA A 142 -8.97 0.74 -9.25
N VAL A 143 -8.78 -0.37 -9.97
CA VAL A 143 -8.81 -0.39 -11.44
C VAL A 143 -10.01 -1.21 -11.89
N ALA A 144 -10.85 -0.65 -12.75
CA ALA A 144 -11.97 -1.37 -13.37
C ALA A 144 -11.47 -2.32 -14.46
N GLN A 145 -12.31 -3.25 -14.94
CA GLN A 145 -11.90 -4.26 -15.94
C GLN A 145 -11.45 -3.64 -17.28
N ASN A 146 -11.96 -2.45 -17.61
CA ASN A 146 -11.52 -1.69 -18.79
C ASN A 146 -10.13 -1.04 -18.63
N GLY A 147 -9.44 -1.23 -17.49
CA GLY A 147 -8.08 -0.75 -17.25
C GLY A 147 -7.99 0.70 -16.77
N ILE A 148 -9.10 1.36 -16.43
CA ILE A 148 -9.13 2.72 -15.93
C ILE A 148 -9.07 2.72 -14.40
N GLU A 149 -8.16 3.50 -13.84
CA GLU A 149 -8.01 3.73 -12.40
C GLU A 149 -9.12 4.68 -11.91
N LEU A 150 -9.76 4.32 -10.81
CA LEU A 150 -10.68 5.15 -10.06
C LEU A 150 -10.14 5.36 -8.65
N LYS A 151 -10.17 6.60 -8.17
CA LYS A 151 -9.84 6.96 -6.79
C LYS A 151 -11.12 7.26 -6.05
N VAL A 152 -11.42 6.45 -5.05
CA VAL A 152 -12.67 6.51 -4.30
C VAL A 152 -12.37 6.93 -2.87
N ARG A 153 -13.17 7.85 -2.34
CA ARG A 153 -13.16 8.24 -0.94
C ARG A 153 -14.54 7.96 -0.34
N ALA A 154 -14.58 7.27 0.79
CA ALA A 154 -15.82 6.93 1.47
C ALA A 154 -15.90 7.57 2.86
N ARG A 155 -17.12 7.92 3.27
CA ARG A 155 -17.50 8.30 4.63
C ARG A 155 -18.23 7.14 5.26
N VAL A 156 -17.69 6.62 6.35
CA VAL A 156 -18.25 5.49 7.08
C VAL A 156 -18.87 6.02 8.36
N THR A 157 -20.19 5.91 8.48
CA THR A 157 -20.89 6.24 9.71
C THR A 157 -20.86 5.03 10.62
N VAL A 158 -20.15 5.14 11.73
CA VAL A 158 -19.97 4.06 12.70
C VAL A 158 -20.54 4.41 14.07
N ARG A 159 -21.03 3.38 14.75
CA ARG A 159 -21.47 3.41 16.14
C ARG A 159 -20.58 2.46 16.95
N ALA A 160 -20.27 2.81 18.19
CA ALA A 160 -19.54 1.89 19.07
C ALA A 160 -20.46 0.76 19.56
N ASN A 161 -19.99 -0.48 19.45
CA ASN A 161 -20.65 -1.65 20.03
C ASN A 161 -20.02 -1.95 21.40
N ILE A 162 -20.73 -1.57 22.46
CA ILE A 162 -20.26 -1.68 23.86
C ILE A 162 -19.96 -3.14 24.26
N GLU A 163 -20.69 -4.11 23.70
CA GLU A 163 -20.47 -5.53 23.99
C GLU A 163 -19.17 -6.04 23.37
N ARG A 164 -18.75 -5.51 22.22
CA ARG A 164 -17.55 -5.96 21.49
C ARG A 164 -16.35 -5.01 21.62
N LEU A 165 -16.47 -3.97 22.44
CA LEU A 165 -15.45 -2.93 22.57
C LEU A 165 -14.12 -3.45 23.17
N VAL A 166 -14.19 -4.41 24.09
CA VAL A 166 -13.01 -5.06 24.68
C VAL A 166 -12.61 -6.26 23.82
N GLY A 167 -11.44 -6.18 23.18
CA GLY A 167 -10.91 -7.23 22.31
C GLY A 167 -11.36 -7.17 20.85
N GLY A 168 -12.31 -6.30 20.50
CA GLY A 168 -12.73 -6.06 19.12
C GLY A 168 -11.69 -5.25 18.33
N ALA A 169 -11.72 -5.42 17.00
CA ALA A 169 -10.87 -4.65 16.10
C ALA A 169 -11.26 -3.16 16.07
N GLY A 170 -10.26 -2.28 15.93
CA GLY A 170 -10.42 -0.83 15.98
C GLY A 170 -10.85 -0.19 14.65
N GLU A 171 -10.91 1.16 14.63
CA GLU A 171 -11.32 1.96 13.46
C GLU A 171 -10.46 1.67 12.22
N ALA A 172 -9.14 1.50 12.40
CA ALA A 172 -8.22 1.20 11.31
C ALA A 172 -8.58 -0.09 10.55
N THR A 173 -9.07 -1.10 11.27
CA THR A 173 -9.53 -2.36 10.66
C THR A 173 -10.82 -2.17 9.89
N VAL A 174 -11.74 -1.34 10.39
CA VAL A 174 -12.97 -0.99 9.67
C VAL A 174 -12.63 -0.28 8.35
N ILE A 175 -11.74 0.73 8.38
CA ILE A 175 -11.29 1.45 7.18
C ILE A 175 -10.64 0.48 6.17
N ALA A 176 -9.78 -0.42 6.63
CA ALA A 176 -9.12 -1.40 5.76
C ALA A 176 -10.12 -2.35 5.08
N ARG A 177 -11.09 -2.86 5.83
CA ARG A 177 -12.14 -3.76 5.30
C ARG A 177 -13.09 -3.06 4.34
N VAL A 178 -13.47 -1.82 4.64
CA VAL A 178 -14.23 -0.97 3.71
C VAL A 178 -13.41 -0.73 2.43
N GLY A 179 -12.10 -0.47 2.57
CA GLY A 179 -11.18 -0.33 1.44
C GLY A 179 -11.11 -1.57 0.56
N GLU A 180 -10.96 -2.76 1.15
CA GLU A 180 -10.99 -4.04 0.44
C GLU A 180 -12.32 -4.23 -0.32
N GLY A 181 -13.44 -3.91 0.35
CA GLY A 181 -14.76 -3.95 -0.25
C GLY A 181 -14.86 -3.04 -1.49
N ILE A 182 -14.39 -1.80 -1.37
CA ILE A 182 -14.39 -0.82 -2.46
C ILE A 182 -13.53 -1.31 -3.63
N VAL A 183 -12.30 -1.78 -3.36
CA VAL A 183 -11.41 -2.34 -4.39
C VAL A 183 -12.07 -3.50 -5.12
N THR A 184 -12.70 -4.41 -4.38
CA THR A 184 -13.40 -5.56 -4.98
C THR A 184 -14.57 -5.12 -5.84
N SER A 185 -15.37 -4.15 -5.38
CA SER A 185 -16.54 -3.66 -6.11
C SER A 185 -16.14 -2.93 -7.39
N VAL A 186 -15.11 -2.09 -7.35
CA VAL A 186 -14.60 -1.38 -8.53
C VAL A 186 -13.93 -2.34 -9.51
N GLY A 187 -13.12 -3.28 -9.01
CA GLY A 187 -12.47 -4.30 -9.86
C GLY A 187 -13.44 -5.27 -10.53
N SER A 188 -14.66 -5.41 -9.99
CA SER A 188 -15.73 -6.23 -10.59
C SER A 188 -16.54 -5.46 -11.64
N ALA A 189 -16.39 -4.14 -11.75
CA ALA A 189 -17.10 -3.35 -12.75
C ALA A 189 -16.48 -3.53 -14.14
N THR A 190 -17.31 -3.71 -15.17
CA THR A 190 -16.82 -3.89 -16.55
C THR A 190 -16.20 -2.61 -17.09
N ASP A 191 -16.78 -1.46 -16.73
CA ASP A 191 -16.35 -0.15 -17.18
C ASP A 191 -16.40 0.86 -16.02
N HIS A 192 -15.43 1.79 -15.98
CA HIS A 192 -15.39 2.89 -15.01
C HIS A 192 -16.67 3.74 -14.98
N SER A 193 -17.37 3.87 -16.12
CA SER A 193 -18.62 4.60 -16.25
C SER A 193 -19.73 4.04 -15.37
N GLN A 194 -19.77 2.72 -15.18
CA GLN A 194 -20.78 2.08 -14.31
C GLN A 194 -20.63 2.49 -12.85
N VAL A 195 -19.40 2.73 -12.41
CA VAL A 195 -19.10 3.20 -11.06
C VAL A 195 -19.46 4.67 -10.89
N LEU A 196 -19.18 5.49 -11.91
CA LEU A 196 -19.53 6.91 -11.92
C LEU A 196 -21.04 7.16 -12.00
N GLU A 197 -21.77 6.33 -12.75
CA GLU A 197 -23.22 6.43 -12.90
C GLU A 197 -23.96 6.06 -11.60
N ASN A 198 -23.41 5.12 -10.81
CA ASN A 198 -24.07 4.65 -9.60
C ASN A 198 -23.06 4.25 -8.50
N PRO A 199 -22.43 5.22 -7.82
CA PRO A 199 -21.45 4.96 -6.77
C PRO A 199 -22.07 4.25 -5.55
N ASP A 200 -23.38 4.39 -5.32
CA ASP A 200 -24.10 3.72 -4.22
C ASP A 200 -24.13 2.19 -4.36
N LYS A 201 -23.89 1.64 -5.56
CA LYS A 201 -23.74 0.19 -5.72
C LYS A 201 -22.53 -0.34 -4.96
N ILE A 202 -21.47 0.47 -4.84
CA ILE A 202 -20.27 0.10 -4.08
C ILE A 202 -20.66 -0.06 -2.61
N SER A 203 -21.28 0.96 -2.00
CA SER A 203 -21.62 0.91 -0.58
C SER A 203 -22.54 -0.26 -0.22
N LYS A 204 -23.56 -0.54 -1.04
CA LYS A 204 -24.46 -1.70 -0.84
C LYS A 204 -23.72 -3.04 -0.91
N THR A 205 -22.86 -3.20 -1.91
CA THR A 205 -22.07 -4.43 -2.10
C THR A 205 -21.10 -4.66 -0.95
N VAL A 206 -20.54 -3.57 -0.43
CA VAL A 206 -19.57 -3.57 0.67
C VAL A 206 -20.24 -3.83 2.01
N LEU A 207 -21.41 -3.22 2.27
CA LEU A 207 -22.19 -3.45 3.50
C LEU A 207 -22.69 -4.90 3.62
N ASN A 208 -23.10 -5.51 2.50
CA ASN A 208 -23.59 -6.89 2.46
C ASN A 208 -22.54 -7.95 2.87
N LYS A 209 -21.25 -7.59 2.89
CA LYS A 209 -20.17 -8.52 3.29
C LYS A 209 -19.97 -8.64 4.81
N GLY A 210 -20.73 -7.93 5.63
CA GLY A 210 -20.67 -8.05 7.10
C GLY A 210 -19.33 -7.59 7.68
N LEU A 211 -18.88 -6.39 7.28
CA LEU A 211 -17.55 -5.85 7.61
C LEU A 211 -17.32 -5.57 9.10
N ASP A 212 -18.41 -5.46 9.86
CA ASP A 212 -18.46 -5.16 11.29
C ASP A 212 -18.23 -6.41 12.17
N ALA A 213 -18.19 -7.61 11.59
CA ALA A 213 -17.96 -8.86 12.31
C ALA A 213 -16.61 -8.88 13.05
N GLY A 214 -16.65 -9.05 14.38
CA GLY A 214 -15.45 -9.05 15.22
C GLY A 214 -14.79 -7.68 15.42
N THR A 215 -15.44 -6.59 15.01
CA THR A 215 -14.97 -5.23 15.30
C THR A 215 -15.66 -4.65 16.54
N ALA A 216 -15.04 -3.64 17.13
CA ALA A 216 -15.61 -2.87 18.24
C ALA A 216 -16.70 -1.88 17.77
N PHE A 217 -16.98 -1.84 16.47
CA PHE A 217 -17.87 -0.87 15.83
C PHE A 217 -18.98 -1.60 15.06
N GLU A 218 -20.09 -0.91 14.91
CA GLU A 218 -21.18 -1.30 14.03
C GLU A 218 -21.28 -0.24 12.92
N ILE A 219 -21.33 -0.70 11.68
CA ILE A 219 -21.38 0.18 10.51
C ILE A 219 -22.84 0.46 10.18
N LEU A 220 -23.25 1.72 10.30
CA LEU A 220 -24.61 2.16 10.00
C LEU A 220 -24.77 2.45 8.50
N SER A 221 -23.84 3.22 7.95
CA SER A 221 -23.81 3.58 6.53
C SER A 221 -22.38 3.67 6.01
N ILE A 222 -22.24 3.44 4.72
CA ILE A 222 -21.04 3.73 3.95
C ILE A 222 -21.52 4.61 2.81
N ASP A 223 -21.03 5.85 2.76
CA ASP A 223 -21.42 6.83 1.76
C ASP A 223 -20.19 7.16 0.92
N ILE A 224 -20.29 7.10 -0.41
CA ILE A 224 -19.18 7.47 -1.28
C ILE A 224 -19.14 9.00 -1.34
N ALA A 225 -18.07 9.59 -0.81
CA ALA A 225 -17.89 11.04 -0.76
C ALA A 225 -17.36 11.60 -2.07
N ASP A 226 -16.52 10.83 -2.76
CA ASP A 226 -15.80 11.29 -3.95
C ASP A 226 -15.38 10.11 -4.83
N VAL A 227 -15.44 10.29 -6.15
CA VAL A 227 -14.97 9.31 -7.15
C VAL A 227 -14.28 10.07 -8.28
N ASP A 228 -12.96 9.99 -8.33
CA ASP A 228 -12.15 10.60 -9.38
C ASP A 228 -11.66 9.56 -10.40
N VAL A 229 -11.65 9.94 -11.67
CA VAL A 229 -11.00 9.16 -12.72
C VAL A 229 -9.50 9.46 -12.71
N GLY A 230 -8.70 8.41 -12.51
CA GLY A 230 -7.25 8.46 -12.49
C GLY A 230 -6.64 8.16 -13.86
N ARG A 231 -5.56 7.38 -13.86
CA ARG A 231 -4.83 7.03 -15.08
C ARG A 231 -5.45 5.85 -15.81
N ASN A 232 -5.30 5.81 -17.13
CA ASN A 232 -5.60 4.63 -17.90
C ASN A 232 -4.41 3.65 -17.82
N ILE A 233 -4.46 2.77 -16.82
CA ILE A 233 -3.43 1.75 -16.58
C ILE A 233 -3.41 0.74 -17.73
N GLY A 234 -4.56 0.40 -18.29
CA GLY A 234 -4.68 -0.51 -19.44
C GLY A 234 -3.92 -0.02 -20.67
N ALA A 235 -4.14 1.23 -21.07
CA ALA A 235 -3.43 1.83 -22.21
C ALA A 235 -1.91 1.93 -21.97
N ARG A 236 -1.50 2.23 -20.72
CA ARG A 236 -0.08 2.26 -20.37
C ARG A 236 0.55 0.88 -20.46
N LEU A 237 -0.07 -0.14 -19.87
CA LEU A 237 0.42 -1.53 -19.96
C LEU A 237 0.48 -2.03 -21.41
N GLN A 238 -0.50 -1.67 -22.26
CA GLN A 238 -0.46 -1.98 -23.69
C GLN A 238 0.69 -1.30 -24.41
N THR A 239 0.99 -0.05 -24.07
CA THR A 239 2.12 0.69 -24.63
C THR A 239 3.44 0.05 -24.21
N ASP A 240 3.58 -0.26 -22.92
CA ASP A 240 4.77 -0.90 -22.36
C ASP A 240 5.01 -2.28 -23.01
N GLN A 241 3.93 -3.04 -23.22
CA GLN A 241 3.99 -4.34 -23.89
C GLN A 241 4.36 -4.22 -25.37
N ALA A 242 3.77 -3.27 -26.10
CA ALA A 242 4.13 -3.01 -27.49
C ALA A 242 5.59 -2.55 -27.64
N GLU A 243 6.09 -1.76 -26.69
CA GLU A 243 7.49 -1.34 -26.68
C GLU A 243 8.43 -2.52 -26.40
N ALA A 244 8.07 -3.40 -25.47
CA ALA A 244 8.81 -4.64 -25.22
C ALA A 244 8.85 -5.54 -26.46
N ASP A 245 7.69 -5.74 -27.12
CA ASP A 245 7.59 -6.54 -28.35
C ASP A 245 8.42 -5.95 -29.49
N LYS A 246 8.41 -4.61 -29.64
CA LYS A 246 9.26 -3.90 -30.61
C LYS A 246 10.74 -4.17 -30.35
N ARG A 247 11.19 -4.11 -29.09
CA ARG A 247 12.60 -4.38 -28.73
C ARG A 247 12.99 -5.82 -29.04
N ILE A 248 12.12 -6.79 -28.76
CA ILE A 248 12.35 -8.21 -29.09
C ILE A 248 12.44 -8.40 -30.61
N ALA A 249 11.52 -7.80 -31.36
CA ALA A 249 11.52 -7.87 -32.82
C ALA A 249 12.78 -7.24 -33.43
N GLN A 250 13.23 -6.10 -32.90
CA GLN A 250 14.47 -5.45 -33.31
C GLN A 250 15.70 -6.32 -33.02
N ALA A 251 15.80 -6.88 -31.81
CA ALA A 251 16.90 -7.77 -31.45
C ALA A 251 16.96 -9.01 -32.35
N LYS A 252 15.80 -9.62 -32.66
CA LYS A 252 15.73 -10.78 -33.56
C LYS A 252 16.06 -10.44 -35.01
N ALA A 253 15.72 -9.23 -35.46
CA ALA A 253 16.10 -8.74 -36.78
C ALA A 253 17.62 -8.51 -36.87
N GLU A 254 18.21 -7.95 -35.82
CA GLU A 254 19.66 -7.75 -35.71
C GLU A 254 20.41 -9.09 -35.64
N GLU A 255 19.94 -10.05 -34.84
CA GLU A 255 20.46 -11.42 -34.79
C GLU A 255 20.45 -12.08 -36.18
N ARG A 256 19.32 -12.01 -36.91
CA ARG A 256 19.22 -12.53 -38.27
C ARG A 256 20.19 -11.85 -39.23
N ARG A 257 20.36 -10.53 -39.11
CA ARG A 257 21.30 -9.77 -39.93
C ARG A 257 22.73 -10.19 -39.63
N ALA A 258 23.09 -10.34 -38.36
CA ALA A 258 24.42 -10.79 -37.93
C ALA A 258 24.71 -12.22 -38.44
N MET A 259 23.75 -13.15 -38.33
CA MET A 259 23.89 -14.51 -38.86
C MET A 259 24.02 -14.53 -40.39
N ALA A 260 23.29 -13.68 -41.11
CA ALA A 260 23.39 -13.59 -42.57
C ALA A 260 24.77 -13.11 -43.01
N VAL A 261 25.30 -12.07 -42.34
CA VAL A 261 26.67 -11.58 -42.58
C VAL A 261 27.71 -12.63 -42.22
N ALA A 262 27.57 -13.31 -41.08
CA ALA A 262 28.47 -14.40 -40.69
C ALA A 262 28.48 -15.52 -41.75
N ARG A 263 27.30 -15.93 -42.24
CA ARG A 263 27.18 -16.92 -43.31
C ARG A 263 27.77 -16.44 -44.63
N GLU A 264 27.61 -15.16 -44.97
CA GLU A 264 28.25 -14.59 -46.16
C GLU A 264 29.78 -14.65 -46.05
N GLN A 265 30.34 -14.31 -44.89
CA GLN A 265 31.78 -14.41 -44.61
C GLN A 265 32.27 -15.87 -44.65
N GLU A 266 31.52 -16.81 -44.06
CA GLU A 266 31.82 -18.25 -44.15
C GLU A 266 31.86 -18.73 -45.61
N MET A 267 30.90 -18.31 -46.44
CA MET A 267 30.87 -18.68 -47.87
C MET A 267 32.00 -18.02 -48.66
N GLN A 268 32.38 -16.80 -48.33
CA GLN A 268 33.55 -16.13 -48.91
C GLN A 268 34.85 -16.86 -48.53
N ALA A 269 35.02 -17.23 -47.26
CA ALA A 269 36.17 -18.02 -46.81
C ALA A 269 36.20 -19.39 -47.49
N TYR A 270 35.05 -20.07 -47.61
CA TYR A 270 34.93 -21.35 -48.30
C TYR A 270 35.29 -21.26 -49.79
N THR A 271 34.81 -20.23 -50.49
CA THR A 271 35.17 -20.01 -51.91
C THR A 271 36.66 -19.72 -52.08
N GLN A 272 37.28 -18.98 -51.16
CA GLN A 272 38.73 -18.77 -51.15
C GLN A 272 39.51 -20.07 -50.88
N GLU A 273 39.07 -20.89 -49.92
CA GLU A 273 39.68 -22.20 -49.64
C GLU A 273 39.61 -23.12 -50.87
N MET A 274 38.46 -23.19 -51.52
CA MET A 274 38.27 -23.99 -52.73
C MET A 274 39.09 -23.45 -53.91
N GLN A 275 39.19 -22.12 -54.06
CA GLN A 275 40.09 -21.51 -55.04
C GLN A 275 41.56 -21.86 -54.75
N ALA A 276 41.99 -21.83 -53.49
CA ALA A 276 43.35 -22.21 -53.10
C ALA A 276 43.63 -23.67 -53.47
N LYS A 277 42.68 -24.59 -53.24
CA LYS A 277 42.79 -26.00 -53.68
C LYS A 277 42.89 -26.15 -55.20
N VAL A 278 42.12 -25.35 -55.95
CA VAL A 278 42.22 -25.34 -57.43
C VAL A 278 43.59 -24.83 -57.87
N VAL A 279 44.12 -23.79 -57.23
CA VAL A 279 45.46 -23.25 -57.53
C VAL A 279 46.55 -24.25 -57.17
N GLU A 280 46.43 -24.95 -56.04
CA GLU A 280 47.33 -26.03 -55.63
C GLU A 280 47.37 -27.16 -56.67
N ALA A 281 46.20 -27.66 -57.08
CA ALA A 281 46.09 -28.68 -58.13
C ALA A 281 46.61 -28.18 -59.49
N GLN A 282 46.38 -26.90 -59.83
CA GLN A 282 46.93 -26.30 -61.05
C GLN A 282 48.46 -26.15 -60.99
N ALA A 283 49.04 -25.90 -59.82
CA ALA A 283 50.48 -25.77 -59.63
C ALA A 283 51.22 -27.11 -59.80
N GLU A 284 50.55 -28.23 -59.55
CA GLU A 284 51.09 -29.57 -59.86
C GLU A 284 51.32 -29.78 -61.36
N VAL A 285 50.53 -29.14 -62.24
CA VAL A 285 50.63 -29.33 -63.70
C VAL A 285 51.97 -28.82 -64.27
N PRO A 286 52.43 -27.58 -64.00
CA PRO A 286 53.78 -27.15 -64.37
C PRO A 286 54.89 -28.01 -63.78
N LEU A 287 54.72 -28.49 -62.54
CA LEU A 287 55.73 -29.31 -61.86
C LEU A 287 55.86 -30.68 -62.54
N ALA A 288 54.73 -31.32 -62.86
CA ALA A 288 54.65 -32.55 -63.63
C ALA A 288 55.18 -32.36 -65.07
N MET A 289 54.88 -31.24 -65.72
CA MET A 289 55.44 -30.92 -67.05
C MET A 289 56.97 -30.74 -67.00
N ALA A 290 57.49 -30.08 -65.96
CA ALA A 290 58.93 -29.93 -65.75
C ALA A 290 59.62 -31.28 -65.49
N GLN A 291 58.95 -32.17 -64.74
CA GLN A 291 59.43 -33.53 -64.52
C GLN A 291 59.41 -34.36 -65.82
N ALA A 292 58.33 -34.30 -66.61
CA ALA A 292 58.26 -34.97 -67.92
C ALA A 292 59.34 -34.48 -68.91
N LEU A 293 59.69 -33.18 -68.86
CA LEU A 293 60.79 -32.62 -69.66
C LEU A 293 62.17 -33.13 -69.20
N LYS A 294 62.39 -33.29 -67.88
CA LYS A 294 63.63 -33.84 -67.31
C LYS A 294 63.81 -35.33 -67.58
N GLU A 295 62.72 -36.09 -67.49
CA GLU A 295 62.70 -37.55 -67.72
C GLU A 295 62.73 -37.91 -69.21
N GLY A 296 62.65 -36.92 -70.11
CA GLY A 296 62.72 -37.11 -71.57
C GLY A 296 61.40 -37.53 -72.22
N ASN A 297 60.30 -37.49 -71.48
CA ASN A 297 58.96 -37.84 -71.95
C ASN A 297 58.26 -36.71 -72.73
N LEU A 298 58.80 -35.48 -72.70
CA LEU A 298 58.31 -34.33 -73.46
C LEU A 298 59.47 -33.67 -74.23
N GLY A 299 59.33 -33.51 -75.54
CA GLY A 299 60.36 -32.90 -76.39
C GLY A 299 60.32 -31.37 -76.40
N VAL A 300 61.45 -30.73 -76.71
CA VAL A 300 61.56 -29.26 -76.83
C VAL A 300 60.59 -28.72 -77.88
N MET A 301 60.40 -29.44 -78.99
CA MET A 301 59.49 -29.03 -80.06
C MET A 301 58.01 -29.13 -79.66
N ASP A 302 57.65 -30.08 -78.80
CA ASP A 302 56.29 -30.24 -78.26
C ASP A 302 55.94 -29.11 -77.28
N TYR A 303 56.90 -28.64 -76.48
CA TYR A 303 56.74 -27.48 -75.61
C TYR A 303 56.47 -26.19 -76.42
N TYR A 304 57.21 -25.95 -77.50
CA TYR A 304 56.99 -24.81 -78.38
C TYR A 304 55.62 -24.87 -79.07
N ASN A 305 55.20 -26.05 -79.53
CA ASN A 305 53.86 -26.25 -80.10
C ASN A 305 52.75 -25.95 -79.08
N MET A 306 52.87 -26.46 -77.86
CA MET A 306 51.93 -26.18 -76.77
C MET A 306 51.88 -24.67 -76.45
N SER A 307 53.03 -24.01 -76.36
CA SER A 307 53.13 -22.56 -76.11
C SER A 307 52.43 -21.74 -77.20
N ASN A 308 52.56 -22.16 -78.47
CA ASN A 308 51.87 -21.51 -79.59
C ASN A 308 50.34 -21.66 -79.49
N VAL A 309 49.84 -22.86 -79.16
CA VAL A 309 48.39 -23.10 -78.97
C VAL A 309 47.83 -22.29 -77.79
N ILE A 310 48.56 -22.22 -76.67
CA ILE A 310 48.18 -21.40 -75.51
C ILE A 310 48.13 -19.91 -75.90
N SER A 311 49.11 -19.44 -76.67
CA SER A 311 49.20 -18.05 -77.13
C SER A 311 48.05 -17.69 -78.08
N ASP A 312 47.70 -18.58 -79.02
CA ASP A 312 46.54 -18.41 -79.90
C ASP A 312 45.23 -18.39 -79.11
N THR A 313 45.10 -19.28 -78.13
CA THR A 313 43.92 -19.33 -77.23
C THR A 313 43.79 -18.05 -76.39
N LYS A 314 44.90 -17.54 -75.83
CA LYS A 314 44.93 -16.26 -75.11
C LYS A 314 44.54 -15.10 -76.00
N MET A 315 45.04 -15.06 -77.24
CA MET A 315 44.70 -14.03 -78.22
C MET A 315 43.21 -14.08 -78.57
N ARG A 316 42.65 -15.27 -78.85
CA ARG A 316 41.21 -15.47 -79.11
C ARG A 316 40.34 -15.05 -77.93
N ASN A 317 40.71 -15.41 -76.70
CA ASN A 317 39.98 -15.00 -75.49
C ASN A 317 40.03 -13.48 -75.28
N ALA A 318 41.18 -12.84 -75.52
CA ALA A 318 41.32 -11.39 -75.42
C ALA A 318 40.46 -10.67 -76.46
N VAL A 319 40.41 -11.17 -77.70
CA VAL A 319 39.54 -10.64 -78.76
C VAL A 319 38.06 -10.83 -78.42
N ALA A 320 37.67 -11.99 -77.89
CA ALA A 320 36.29 -12.24 -77.44
C ALA A 320 35.87 -11.29 -76.30
N LYS A 321 36.79 -10.97 -75.36
CA LYS A 321 36.54 -10.05 -74.24
C LYS A 321 36.48 -8.58 -74.67
N ALA A 322 37.21 -8.21 -75.72
CA ALA A 322 37.19 -6.86 -76.33
C ALA A 322 35.99 -6.63 -77.27
N GLY A 323 35.29 -7.69 -77.68
CA GLY A 323 34.16 -7.64 -78.63
C GLY A 323 32.77 -7.41 -78.03
N LEU A 324 32.62 -7.15 -76.73
CA LEU A 324 31.31 -6.83 -76.12
C LEU A 324 31.25 -5.36 -75.67
N PRO A 325 30.47 -4.48 -76.33
CA PRO A 325 29.95 -3.28 -75.68
C PRO A 325 28.89 -3.68 -74.64
N PRO A 326 28.83 -3.04 -73.45
CA PRO A 326 27.72 -3.25 -72.52
C PRO A 326 26.44 -2.73 -73.18
N ALA A 327 25.47 -3.62 -73.42
CA ALA A 327 24.10 -3.18 -73.61
C ALA A 327 23.68 -2.41 -72.36
N ALA A 328 23.28 -1.16 -72.53
CA ALA A 328 22.63 -0.39 -71.49
C ALA A 328 21.39 -1.17 -71.03
N THR A 329 21.46 -1.77 -69.84
CA THR A 329 20.27 -2.19 -69.12
C THR A 329 19.52 -0.92 -68.80
N ILE A 330 18.44 -0.69 -69.53
CA ILE A 330 17.48 0.38 -69.30
C ILE A 330 16.99 0.21 -67.86
N THR A 331 17.39 1.11 -66.98
CA THR A 331 16.76 1.30 -65.68
C THR A 331 15.33 1.75 -65.93
N THR A 332 14.38 0.83 -65.87
CA THR A 332 12.98 1.18 -65.66
C THR A 332 12.84 1.62 -64.21
N THR A 333 12.95 2.93 -63.99
CA THR A 333 12.41 3.60 -62.82
C THR A 333 10.95 3.17 -62.66
N PRO A 334 10.52 2.59 -61.51
CA PRO A 334 9.11 2.47 -61.22
C PRO A 334 8.53 3.88 -61.16
N ALA A 335 7.52 4.15 -61.99
CA ALA A 335 6.79 5.41 -61.99
C ALA A 335 6.36 5.76 -60.56
N GLN A 336 6.80 6.92 -60.10
CA GLN A 336 6.30 7.59 -58.92
C GLN A 336 4.80 7.90 -59.17
N PRO A 337 3.87 7.51 -58.29
CA PRO A 337 2.47 7.86 -58.45
C PRO A 337 2.29 9.39 -58.36
N PRO A 338 1.31 9.96 -59.07
CA PRO A 338 1.12 11.41 -59.14
C PRO A 338 0.89 11.99 -57.74
N THR A 339 1.68 12.99 -57.38
CA THR A 339 1.44 13.87 -56.25
C THR A 339 0.25 14.78 -56.58
N ASP A 340 -0.85 14.60 -55.84
CA ASP A 340 -1.99 15.50 -55.80
C ASP A 340 -1.53 16.87 -55.27
N PRO A 341 -1.80 18.00 -55.95
CA PRO A 341 -1.44 19.34 -55.47
C PRO A 341 -2.43 19.92 -54.44
N SER A 342 -3.27 19.10 -53.80
CA SER A 342 -4.23 19.58 -52.80
C SER A 342 -3.81 19.12 -51.40
N ILE A 343 -3.35 20.06 -50.56
CA ILE A 343 -3.47 20.17 -49.08
C ILE A 343 -2.20 20.83 -48.50
N GLU A 344 -2.29 22.15 -48.31
CA GLU A 344 -1.44 22.90 -47.38
C GLU A 344 -1.66 22.42 -45.94
N PRO A 345 -0.61 22.32 -45.10
CA PRO A 345 -0.80 22.36 -43.65
C PRO A 345 -0.88 23.82 -43.20
N GLN A 346 -2.05 24.25 -42.74
CA GLN A 346 -2.16 25.44 -41.90
C GLN A 346 -1.41 25.21 -40.59
N LYS A 347 -0.77 26.29 -40.15
CA LYS A 347 0.02 26.42 -38.93
C LYS A 347 -0.80 26.32 -37.66
#